data_AF-A0A1S9A7E5-F1
#
_entry.id   AF-A0A1S9A7E5-F1
#
_cell.length_a   1.000
_cell.length_b   1.000
_cell.length_c   1.000
_cell.angle_alpha   90.00
_cell.angle_beta   90.00
_cell.angle_gamma   90.00
#
_symmetry.space_group_name_H-M   'P 1'
#
loop_
_entity.id
_entity.type
_entity.pdbx_description
1 polymer ?
#
loop_
_entity_poly.entity_id
_entity_poly.type
_entity_poly.pdbx_seq_one_letter_code
_entity_poly.pdbx_strand_id
1 'polypeptide(L)'
;MPALPLPAYLRLTRASALYDILVVFPLATPWTFALLHGQLSSINQLLGAGALPPFATLHFLLASLLGTLVLLWSACRLTGPSLKLGRFDATGRLLFAVWLAWAMLEAELPVLWLFLIPELLWGVAEWWRVE
;
A
#
# COMPACT_ATOMS: atom_id res chain seq x y z
N MET A 1 -13.56 -3.47 -23.94
CA MET A 1 -12.19 -3.23 -23.42
C MET A 1 -11.37 -4.48 -23.67
N PRO A 2 -10.16 -4.37 -24.25
CA PRO A 2 -9.32 -5.53 -24.56
C PRO A 2 -8.85 -6.21 -23.26
N ALA A 3 -8.80 -7.54 -23.28
CA ALA A 3 -8.33 -8.32 -22.15
C ALA A 3 -6.79 -8.47 -22.20
N LEU A 4 -6.17 -8.65 -21.03
CA LEU A 4 -4.72 -8.81 -20.93
C LEU A 4 -4.36 -10.29 -21.15
N PRO A 5 -3.32 -10.59 -21.94
CA PRO A 5 -2.81 -11.94 -22.00
C PRO A 5 -2.20 -12.31 -20.64
N LEU A 6 -2.38 -13.56 -20.20
CA LEU A 6 -1.90 -14.05 -18.90
C LEU A 6 -0.43 -13.67 -18.59
N PRO A 7 0.55 -13.80 -19.51
CA PRO A 7 1.93 -13.38 -19.23
C PRO A 7 2.07 -11.89 -18.90
N ALA A 8 1.27 -11.01 -19.52
CA ALA A 8 1.27 -9.59 -19.19
C ALA A 8 0.68 -9.33 -17.80
N TYR A 9 -0.41 -10.03 -17.46
CA TYR A 9 -1.00 -9.96 -16.13
C TYR A 9 -0.03 -10.42 -15.04
N LEU A 10 0.70 -11.53 -15.25
CA LEU A 10 1.69 -12.01 -14.27
C LEU A 10 2.86 -11.03 -14.06
N ARG A 11 3.27 -10.30 -15.11
CA ARG A 11 4.25 -9.22 -14.98
C ARG A 11 3.70 -8.04 -14.18
N LEU A 12 2.43 -7.70 -14.39
CA LEU A 12 1.75 -6.66 -13.61
C LEU A 12 1.72 -7.03 -12.12
N THR A 13 1.31 -8.26 -11.77
CA THR A 13 1.29 -8.73 -10.37
C THR A 13 2.69 -8.77 -9.73
N ARG A 14 3.76 -9.03 -10.51
CA ARG A 14 5.13 -8.90 -9.99
C ARG A 14 5.52 -7.45 -9.78
N ALA A 15 5.12 -6.56 -10.67
CA ALA A 15 5.42 -5.14 -10.57
C ALA A 15 4.72 -4.50 -9.37
N SER A 16 3.45 -4.84 -9.12
CA SER A 16 2.70 -4.40 -7.93
C SER A 16 3.37 -4.91 -6.64
N ALA A 17 3.79 -6.18 -6.61
CA ALA A 17 4.51 -6.75 -5.48
C ALA A 17 5.86 -6.06 -5.21
N LEU A 18 6.62 -5.74 -6.26
CA LEU A 18 7.88 -5.00 -6.13
C LEU A 18 7.65 -3.58 -5.61
N TYR A 19 6.62 -2.91 -6.12
CA TYR A 19 6.20 -1.59 -5.63
C TYR A 19 5.91 -1.63 -4.13
N ASP A 20 5.10 -2.59 -3.67
CA ASP A 20 4.75 -2.72 -2.26
C ASP A 20 5.98 -2.98 -1.39
N ILE A 21 6.93 -3.81 -1.84
CA ILE A 21 8.19 -4.02 -1.12
C ILE A 21 8.93 -2.70 -0.94
N LEU A 22 9.08 -1.90 -1.99
CA LEU A 22 9.81 -0.63 -1.92
C LEU A 22 9.12 0.39 -1.00
N VAL A 23 7.79 0.48 -1.07
CA VAL A 23 7.03 1.45 -0.27
C VAL A 23 6.89 1.02 1.19
N VAL A 24 6.70 -0.27 1.44
CA VAL A 24 6.37 -0.81 2.77
C VAL A 24 7.61 -1.24 3.54
N PHE A 25 8.77 -1.42 2.90
CA PHE A 25 10.01 -1.79 3.59
C PHE A 25 10.31 -0.95 4.85
N PRO A 26 10.15 0.39 4.85
CA PRO A 26 10.38 1.18 6.05
C PRO A 26 9.39 0.89 7.19
N LEU A 27 8.23 0.29 6.94
CA LEU A 27 7.29 -0.09 8.00
C LEU A 27 7.76 -1.34 8.76
N ALA A 28 8.66 -2.15 8.20
CA ALA A 28 9.05 -3.46 8.75
C ALA A 28 9.61 -3.41 10.18
N THR A 29 10.23 -2.30 10.57
CA THR A 29 10.79 -2.14 11.91
C THR A 29 10.28 -0.86 12.59
N PRO A 30 10.19 -0.83 13.93
CA PRO A 30 9.74 0.37 14.64
C PRO A 30 10.61 1.61 14.36
N TRP A 31 11.93 1.43 14.21
CA TRP A 31 12.87 2.54 14.00
C TRP A 31 12.78 3.11 12.59
N THR A 32 12.72 2.24 11.58
CA THR A 32 12.52 2.69 10.19
C THR A 32 11.16 3.33 10.01
N PHE A 33 10.13 2.84 10.71
CA PHE A 33 8.80 3.43 10.65
C PHE A 33 8.76 4.78 11.36
N ALA A 34 9.48 4.96 12.47
CA ALA A 34 9.61 6.27 13.12
C ALA A 34 10.22 7.33 12.20
N LEU A 35 11.24 6.97 11.41
CA LEU A 35 11.83 7.87 10.40
C LEU A 35 10.83 8.22 9.30
N LEU A 36 10.13 7.21 8.75
CA LEU A 36 9.11 7.43 7.73
C LEU A 36 7.96 8.29 8.27
N HIS A 37 7.50 8.05 9.50
CA HIS A 37 6.44 8.84 10.14
C HIS A 37 6.82 10.32 10.24
N GLY A 38 8.07 10.62 10.60
CA GLY A 38 8.60 11.98 10.58
C GLY A 38 8.54 12.63 9.19
N GLN A 39 8.94 11.89 8.15
CA GLN A 39 8.87 12.36 6.76
C GLN A 39 7.43 12.60 6.30
N LEU A 40 6.52 11.66 6.57
CA LEU A 40 5.10 11.80 6.24
C LEU A 40 4.46 12.97 6.97
N SER A 41 4.85 13.23 8.23
CA SER A 41 4.39 14.39 8.98
C SER A 41 4.84 15.71 8.36
N SER A 42 6.09 15.78 7.88
CA SER A 42 6.59 16.96 7.14
C SER A 42 5.84 17.15 5.83
N ILE A 43 5.53 16.07 5.09
CA ILE A 43 4.78 16.15 3.85
C ILE A 43 3.33 16.58 4.11
N ASN A 44 2.67 16.06 5.15
CA ASN A 44 1.31 16.45 5.50
C ASN A 44 1.21 17.96 5.78
N GLN A 45 2.23 18.51 6.47
CA GLN A 45 2.36 19.94 6.72
C GLN A 45 2.60 20.74 5.44
N LEU A 46 3.45 20.24 4.54
CA LEU A 46 3.70 20.88 3.24
C LEU A 46 2.42 20.95 2.38
N LEU A 47 1.53 19.96 2.52
CA LEU A 47 0.24 19.91 1.85
C LEU A 47 -0.84 20.77 2.52
N GLY A 48 -0.49 21.52 3.56
CA GLY A 48 -1.36 22.52 4.21
C GLY A 48 -2.14 22.02 5.43
N ALA A 49 -1.90 20.79 5.90
CA ALA A 49 -2.51 20.25 7.11
C ALA A 49 -1.56 20.32 8.33
N GLY A 50 -2.02 19.84 9.48
CA GLY A 50 -1.19 19.75 10.69
C GLY A 50 -0.13 18.64 10.64
N ALA A 51 0.76 18.64 11.63
CA ALA A 51 1.65 17.51 11.87
C ALA A 51 0.84 16.23 12.19
N LEU A 52 1.34 15.07 11.77
CA LEU A 52 0.70 13.80 12.10
C LEU A 52 0.74 13.55 13.62
N PRO A 53 -0.31 12.92 14.19
CA PRO A 53 -0.34 12.58 15.61
C PRO A 53 0.86 11.71 16.02
N PRO A 54 1.45 11.94 17.20
CA PRO A 54 2.57 11.13 17.66
C PRO A 54 2.13 9.69 17.95
N PHE A 55 2.94 8.72 17.51
CA PHE A 55 2.71 7.31 17.80
C PHE A 55 3.42 6.91 19.10
N ALA A 56 2.66 6.32 20.04
CA ALA A 56 3.25 5.57 21.15
C ALA A 56 3.88 4.23 20.69
N THR A 57 4.70 3.61 21.53
CA THR A 57 5.41 2.34 21.25
C THR A 57 4.48 1.23 20.74
N LEU A 58 3.28 1.10 21.31
CA LEU A 58 2.30 0.10 20.88
C LEU A 58 1.84 0.34 19.43
N HIS A 59 1.62 1.59 19.03
CA HIS A 59 1.22 1.92 17.65
C HIS A 59 2.33 1.61 16.65
N PHE A 60 3.58 1.92 17.01
CA PHE A 60 4.75 1.53 16.20
C PHE A 60 4.84 0.00 16.05
N LEU A 61 4.65 -0.75 17.14
CA LEU A 61 4.63 -2.21 17.09
C LEU A 61 3.55 -2.73 16.14
N LEU A 62 2.31 -2.27 16.28
CA LEU A 62 1.18 -2.71 15.45
C LEU A 62 1.41 -2.40 13.97
N ALA A 63 1.89 -1.19 13.66
CA ALA A 63 2.23 -0.79 12.30
C ALA A 63 3.35 -1.66 11.71
N SER A 64 4.37 -2.00 12.50
CA SER A 64 5.46 -2.87 12.04
C SER A 64 5.05 -4.33 11.84
N LEU A 65 4.13 -4.84 12.67
CA LEU A 65 3.52 -6.15 12.44
C LEU A 65 2.75 -6.17 11.11
N LEU A 66 1.93 -5.15 10.85
CA LEU A 66 1.19 -5.04 9.59
C LEU A 66 2.13 -4.87 8.39
N GLY A 67 3.14 -4.00 8.49
CA GLY A 67 4.15 -3.82 7.45
C GLY A 67 4.89 -5.12 7.13
N THR A 68 5.25 -5.90 8.15
CA THR A 68 5.89 -7.22 7.97
C THR A 68 4.97 -8.21 7.25
N LEU A 69 3.66 -8.23 7.59
CA LEU A 69 2.69 -9.08 6.88
C LEU A 69 2.56 -8.70 5.41
N VAL A 70 2.51 -7.40 5.09
CA VAL A 70 2.45 -6.91 3.71
C VAL A 70 3.73 -7.25 2.94
N LEU A 71 4.90 -7.19 3.58
CA LEU A 71 6.16 -7.62 2.96
C LEU A 71 6.19 -9.12 2.65
N LEU A 72 5.75 -9.96 3.59
CA LEU A 72 5.65 -11.40 3.36
C LEU A 72 4.67 -11.71 2.22
N TRP A 73 3.51 -11.06 2.21
CA TRP A 73 2.52 -11.17 1.14
C TRP A 73 3.11 -10.76 -0.23
N SER A 74 3.84 -9.66 -0.26
CA SER A 74 4.47 -9.16 -1.49
C SER A 74 5.59 -10.08 -1.96
N ALA A 75 6.37 -10.67 -1.05
CA ALA A 75 7.36 -11.70 -1.39
C ALA A 75 6.72 -12.94 -2.05
N CYS A 76 5.58 -13.42 -1.54
CA CYS A 76 4.83 -14.51 -2.16
C CYS A 76 4.40 -14.18 -3.59
N ARG A 77 3.88 -12.98 -3.83
CA ARG A 77 3.46 -12.54 -5.17
C ARG A 77 4.63 -12.32 -6.13
N LEU A 78 5.75 -11.81 -5.63
CA LEU A 78 6.95 -11.59 -6.44
C LEU A 78 7.55 -12.92 -6.94
N THR A 79 7.66 -13.89 -6.04
CA THR A 79 8.29 -15.19 -6.31
C THR A 79 7.38 -16.14 -7.09
N GLY A 80 6.07 -16.12 -6.83
CA GLY A 80 5.10 -17.01 -7.47
C GLY A 80 3.83 -16.27 -7.89
N PRO A 81 3.89 -15.30 -8.83
CA PRO A 81 2.69 -14.59 -9.26
C PRO A 81 1.69 -15.57 -9.89
N SER A 82 0.41 -15.37 -9.59
CA SER A 82 -0.67 -16.12 -10.21
C SER A 82 -1.89 -15.22 -10.37
N LEU A 83 -2.80 -15.63 -11.27
CA LEU A 83 -4.08 -14.94 -11.43
C LEU A 83 -4.80 -14.79 -10.09
N LYS A 84 -4.88 -15.89 -9.32
CA LYS A 84 -5.52 -15.93 -8.00
C LYS A 84 -4.90 -14.90 -7.05
N LEU A 85 -3.58 -14.88 -6.92
CA LEU A 85 -2.91 -13.94 -6.01
C LEU A 85 -3.11 -12.48 -6.43
N GLY A 86 -3.08 -12.17 -7.73
CA GLY A 86 -3.37 -10.81 -8.21
C GLY A 86 -4.83 -10.39 -7.94
N ARG A 87 -5.82 -11.30 -7.99
CA ARG A 87 -7.22 -10.96 -7.64
C ARG A 87 -7.40 -10.72 -6.14
N PHE A 88 -6.70 -11.48 -5.31
CA PHE A 88 -6.67 -11.24 -3.88
C PHE A 88 -6.00 -9.91 -3.56
N ASP A 89 -4.90 -9.59 -4.23
CA ASP A 89 -4.23 -8.30 -4.06
C ASP A 89 -5.14 -7.14 -4.46
N ALA A 90 -5.75 -7.19 -5.65
CA ALA A 90 -6.73 -6.20 -6.10
C ALA A 90 -7.80 -5.93 -5.03
N THR A 91 -8.36 -7.00 -4.45
CA THR A 91 -9.35 -6.91 -3.37
C THR A 91 -8.79 -6.24 -2.12
N GLY A 92 -7.58 -6.63 -1.71
CA GLY A 92 -6.87 -5.99 -0.60
C GLY A 92 -6.65 -4.50 -0.83
N ARG A 93 -6.29 -4.10 -2.05
CA ARG A 93 -6.07 -2.69 -2.42
C ARG A 93 -7.33 -1.85 -2.36
N LEU A 94 -8.48 -2.39 -2.81
CA LEU A 94 -9.75 -1.70 -2.64
C LEU A 94 -10.13 -1.57 -1.16
N LEU A 95 -9.87 -2.60 -0.34
CA LEU A 95 -10.09 -2.50 1.10
C LEU A 95 -9.18 -1.45 1.75
N PHE A 96 -7.90 -1.40 1.38
CA PHE A 96 -6.98 -0.36 1.83
C PHE A 96 -7.44 1.04 1.39
N ALA A 97 -7.86 1.20 0.13
CA ALA A 97 -8.43 2.44 -0.36
C ALA A 97 -9.66 2.88 0.44
N VAL A 98 -10.55 1.96 0.83
CA VAL A 98 -11.69 2.25 1.71
C VAL A 98 -11.22 2.77 3.08
N TRP A 99 -10.24 2.13 3.71
CA TRP A 99 -9.73 2.58 5.00
C TRP A 99 -8.99 3.91 4.94
N LEU A 100 -8.23 4.15 3.87
CA LEU A 100 -7.58 5.43 3.61
C LEU A 100 -8.62 6.54 3.41
N ALA A 101 -9.64 6.28 2.59
CA ALA A 101 -10.73 7.23 2.35
C ALA A 101 -11.51 7.53 3.64
N TRP A 102 -11.82 6.52 4.44
CA TRP A 102 -12.45 6.71 5.75
C TRP A 102 -11.59 7.60 6.67
N ALA A 103 -10.29 7.34 6.78
CA ALA A 103 -9.40 8.15 7.61
C ALA A 103 -9.33 9.62 7.13
N MET A 104 -9.40 9.86 5.82
CA MET A 104 -9.44 11.22 5.24
C MET A 104 -10.77 11.95 5.46
N LEU A 105 -11.87 11.22 5.71
CA LEU A 105 -13.15 11.80 6.10
C LEU A 105 -13.18 12.21 7.58
N GLU A 106 -12.48 11.46 8.43
CA GLU A 106 -12.40 11.72 9.87
C GLU A 106 -11.33 12.75 10.25
N ALA A 107 -10.29 12.92 9.43
CA ALA A 107 -9.15 13.78 9.75
C ALA A 107 -8.52 14.43 8.51
N GLU A 108 -7.94 15.62 8.71
CA GLU A 108 -7.20 16.36 7.68
C GLU A 108 -5.83 15.72 7.40
N LEU A 109 -5.84 14.67 6.57
CA LEU A 109 -4.68 13.86 6.23
C LEU A 109 -4.40 13.86 4.71
N PRO A 110 -4.11 15.02 4.08
CA PRO A 110 -3.84 15.10 2.65
C PRO A 110 -2.65 14.24 2.19
N VAL A 111 -1.71 13.91 3.09
CA VAL A 111 -0.61 12.97 2.80
C VAL A 111 -1.11 11.59 2.36
N LEU A 112 -2.33 11.19 2.77
CA LEU A 112 -2.91 9.90 2.40
C LEU A 112 -3.22 9.76 0.91
N TRP A 113 -3.31 10.87 0.14
CA TRP A 113 -3.40 10.81 -1.31
C TRP A 113 -2.22 10.09 -1.96
N LEU A 114 -1.03 10.15 -1.35
CA LEU A 114 0.17 9.44 -1.82
C LEU A 114 0.01 7.92 -1.78
N PHE A 115 -0.90 7.41 -0.94
CA PHE A 115 -1.19 5.99 -0.82
C PHE A 115 -2.49 5.63 -1.56
N LEU A 116 -3.53 6.45 -1.42
CA LEU A 116 -4.85 6.18 -2.00
C LEU A 116 -4.80 6.07 -3.54
N ILE A 117 -4.09 6.96 -4.22
CA ILE A 117 -4.02 6.94 -5.69
C ILE A 117 -3.35 5.65 -6.18
N PRO A 118 -2.14 5.26 -5.71
CA PRO A 118 -1.57 3.98 -6.06
C PRO A 118 -2.46 2.78 -5.76
N GLU A 119 -3.14 2.74 -4.61
CA GLU A 119 -4.03 1.61 -4.28
C GLU A 119 -5.14 1.45 -5.30
N LEU A 120 -5.76 2.55 -5.72
CA LEU A 120 -6.79 2.53 -6.75
C LEU A 120 -6.23 2.14 -8.13
N LEU A 121 -5.07 2.69 -8.51
CA LEU A 121 -4.45 2.40 -9.81
C LEU A 121 -4.06 0.91 -9.93
N TRP A 122 -3.35 0.37 -8.93
CA TRP A 122 -2.98 -1.04 -8.90
C TRP A 122 -4.21 -1.95 -8.76
N GLY A 123 -5.16 -1.57 -7.89
CA GLY A 123 -6.40 -2.32 -7.70
C GLY A 123 -7.19 -2.46 -9.00
N VAL A 124 -7.35 -1.38 -9.76
CA VAL A 124 -8.00 -1.41 -11.08
C VAL A 124 -7.20 -2.23 -12.09
N ALA A 125 -5.87 -2.08 -12.10
CA ALA A 125 -5.01 -2.81 -13.04
C ALA A 125 -5.08 -4.33 -12.81
N GLU A 126 -5.09 -4.79 -11.56
CA GLU A 126 -5.22 -6.20 -11.22
C GLU A 126 -6.67 -6.71 -11.29
N TRP A 127 -7.67 -5.82 -11.26
CA TRP A 127 -9.04 -6.17 -11.61
C TRP A 127 -9.30 -6.27 -13.12
N TRP A 128 -8.36 -5.87 -13.95
CA TRP A 128 -8.54 -5.89 -15.40
C TRP A 128 -8.83 -7.29 -15.95
N ARG A 129 -9.55 -7.37 -17.07
CA ARG A 129 -9.90 -8.65 -17.70
C ARG A 129 -8.65 -9.38 -18.21
N VAL A 130 -8.63 -10.69 -18.09
CA VAL A 130 -7.53 -11.56 -18.54
C VAL A 130 -8.09 -12.55 -19.56
N GLU A 131 -7.34 -12.80 -20.63
CA GLU A 131 -7.63 -13.79 -21.68
C GLU A 131 -7.22 -15.21 -21.27
#